data_AF-A0A9E2D6K5-F1
#
_entry.id   AF-A0A9E2D6K5-F1
#
_cell.length_a   1.000
_cell.length_b   1.000
_cell.length_c   1.000
_cell.angle_alpha   90.00
_cell.angle_beta   90.00
_cell.angle_gamma   90.00
#
_symmetry.space_group_name_H-M   'P 1'
#
loop_
_entity.id
_entity.type
_entity.pdbx_description
1 polymer ?
#
loop_
_entity_poly.entity_id
_entity_poly.type
_entity_poly.pdbx_seq_one_letter_code
_entity_poly.pdbx_strand_id
1 'polypeptide(L)'
;MRVEGNLYIAAEIGIGEVPFGFNLFTTEPTLEEFEKEFGETTNYKSVWGHNKKGTYSGGERVYAGLYLGYRNGNRVSRFGIDGPGVQEFTQNFIHGKYFPLVNSPYFDTRLGSPSAMFLQGGYMNPFSLYLF
;
A
#
# COMPACT_ATOMS: atom_id res chain seq x y z
N MET A 1 -24.30 10.25 -7.19
CA MET A 1 -23.65 9.83 -5.94
C MET A 1 -22.60 8.81 -6.33
N ARG A 2 -21.35 9.24 -6.53
CA ARG A 2 -20.26 8.35 -6.94
C ARG A 2 -19.52 7.95 -5.67
N VAL A 3 -19.32 6.66 -5.50
CA VAL A 3 -18.69 6.06 -4.32
C VAL A 3 -17.25 6.55 -4.25
N GLU A 4 -16.91 7.23 -3.16
CA GLU A 4 -15.52 7.49 -2.75
C GLU A 4 -14.83 6.12 -2.66
N GLY A 5 -13.95 5.81 -3.59
CA GLY A 5 -13.13 4.61 -3.51
C GLY A 5 -11.92 4.88 -2.62
N ASN A 6 -11.27 3.81 -2.18
CA ASN A 6 -9.90 3.90 -1.68
C ASN A 6 -9.01 3.15 -2.67
N LEU A 7 -7.72 3.44 -2.71
CA LEU A 7 -6.78 2.58 -3.41
C LEU A 7 -6.34 1.45 -2.49
N TYR A 8 -6.38 0.23 -3.03
CA TYR A 8 -6.01 -0.99 -2.33
C TYR A 8 -4.93 -1.73 -3.12
N ILE A 9 -3.85 -2.12 -2.46
CA ILE A 9 -2.86 -3.05 -3.01
C ILE A 9 -2.55 -4.08 -1.93
N ALA A 10 -2.53 -5.36 -2.29
CA ALA A 10 -2.10 -6.42 -1.41
C ALA A 10 -1.35 -7.49 -2.20
N ALA A 11 -0.32 -8.07 -1.57
CA ALA A 11 0.35 -9.26 -2.06
C ALA A 11 0.81 -10.11 -0.88
N GLU A 12 0.67 -11.42 -0.99
CA GLU A 12 1.13 -12.39 0.01
C GLU A 12 1.77 -13.59 -0.70
N ILE A 13 2.85 -14.09 -0.14
CA ILE A 13 3.47 -15.36 -0.50
C ILE A 13 3.56 -16.23 0.75
N GLY A 14 3.22 -17.52 0.61
CA GLY A 14 3.31 -18.49 1.69
C GLY A 14 4.30 -19.60 1.36
N ILE A 15 5.19 -19.91 2.31
CA ILE A 15 6.05 -21.10 2.27
C ILE A 15 5.70 -21.98 3.46
N GLY A 16 5.06 -23.12 3.20
CA GLY A 16 4.58 -24.03 4.24
C GLY A 16 3.54 -23.37 5.15
N GLU A 17 3.90 -23.17 6.43
CA GLU A 17 3.05 -22.53 7.44
C GLU A 17 3.34 -21.03 7.61
N VAL A 18 4.26 -20.46 6.84
CA VAL A 18 4.74 -19.09 7.03
C VAL A 18 4.28 -18.20 5.86
N PRO A 19 3.22 -17.40 6.03
CA PRO A 19 2.90 -16.33 5.10
C PRO A 19 3.75 -15.07 5.34
N PHE A 20 4.16 -14.42 4.27
CA PHE A 20 4.77 -13.09 4.29
C PHE A 20 4.06 -12.22 3.25
N GLY A 21 3.69 -11.01 3.62
CA GLY A 21 2.92 -10.16 2.73
C GLY A 21 2.86 -8.72 3.16
N PHE A 22 2.27 -7.93 2.28
CA PHE A 22 1.94 -6.54 2.55
C PHE A 22 0.54 -6.22 2.05
N ASN A 23 0.00 -5.15 2.58
CA ASN A 23 -1.23 -4.55 2.13
C ASN A 23 -1.24 -3.08 2.48
N LEU A 24 -1.85 -2.28 1.60
CA LEU A 24 -1.98 -0.87 1.80
C LEU A 24 -3.35 -0.37 1.37
N PHE A 25 -3.75 0.68 2.06
CA PHE A 25 -4.98 1.41 1.93
C PHE A 25 -4.61 2.89 1.94
N THR A 26 -4.91 3.58 0.84
CA THR A 26 -4.80 5.03 0.78
C THR A 26 -6.13 5.64 0.40
N THR A 27 -6.37 6.87 0.83
CA THR A 27 -7.49 7.65 0.29
C THR A 27 -7.29 7.90 -1.21
N GLU A 28 -8.29 8.47 -1.87
CA GLU A 28 -8.18 8.81 -3.29
C GLU A 28 -7.34 10.07 -3.52
N PRO A 29 -6.58 10.13 -4.62
CA PRO A 29 -6.13 11.39 -5.17
C PRO A 29 -7.34 12.20 -5.69
N THR A 30 -7.16 13.49 -5.95
CA THR A 30 -8.26 14.28 -6.53
C THR A 30 -8.66 13.73 -7.90
N LEU A 31 -9.94 13.86 -8.28
CA LEU A 31 -10.43 13.36 -9.57
C LEU A 31 -9.66 13.98 -10.75
N GLU A 32 -9.32 15.27 -10.62
CA GLU A 32 -8.55 16.00 -11.62
C GLU A 32 -7.15 15.41 -11.82
N GLU A 33 -6.43 15.10 -10.74
CA GLU A 33 -5.12 14.47 -10.82
C GLU A 33 -5.18 13.04 -11.35
N PHE A 34 -6.23 12.30 -10.99
CA PHE A 34 -6.45 10.94 -11.48
C PHE A 34 -6.73 10.92 -12.99
N GLU A 35 -7.63 11.78 -13.48
CA GLU A 35 -7.97 11.87 -14.91
C GLU A 35 -6.80 12.40 -15.76
N LYS A 36 -5.99 13.31 -15.22
CA LYS A 36 -4.79 13.83 -15.90
C LYS A 36 -3.58 12.90 -15.81
N GLU A 37 -3.62 11.92 -14.91
CA GLU A 37 -2.49 11.09 -14.51
C GLU A 37 -1.23 11.90 -14.14
N PHE A 38 -1.42 13.09 -13.57
CA PHE A 38 -0.37 14.01 -13.15
C PHE A 38 -0.72 14.56 -11.77
N GLY A 39 0.26 14.53 -10.87
CA GLY A 39 0.14 15.09 -9.52
C GLY A 39 0.56 16.55 -9.49
N GLU A 40 -0.11 17.33 -8.64
CA GLU A 40 0.12 18.78 -8.54
C GLU A 40 1.31 19.14 -7.64
N THR A 41 1.75 18.18 -6.82
CA THR A 41 2.85 18.38 -5.85
C THR A 41 4.18 17.88 -6.38
N THR A 42 5.22 18.71 -6.25
CA THR A 42 6.60 18.40 -6.70
C THR A 42 7.62 18.31 -5.57
N ASN A 43 7.24 18.65 -4.34
CA ASN A 43 8.16 18.72 -3.21
C ASN A 43 8.44 17.36 -2.54
N TYR A 44 7.65 16.34 -2.84
CA TYR A 44 7.88 14.99 -2.34
C TYR A 44 9.05 14.32 -3.07
N LYS A 45 9.95 13.68 -2.31
CA LYS A 45 11.11 12.98 -2.85
C LYS A 45 11.03 11.51 -2.46
N SER A 46 10.69 10.67 -3.43
CA SER A 46 10.72 9.22 -3.27
C SER A 46 12.16 8.67 -3.24
N VAL A 47 12.37 7.60 -2.48
CA VAL A 47 13.61 6.79 -2.48
C VAL A 47 13.86 6.13 -3.84
N TRP A 48 12.82 5.96 -4.66
CA TRP A 48 12.90 5.39 -6.01
C TRP A 48 13.32 6.40 -7.09
N GLY A 49 13.64 7.63 -6.66
CA GLY A 49 14.07 8.73 -7.53
C GLY A 49 12.91 9.60 -7.99
N HIS A 50 13.16 10.44 -8.99
CA HIS A 50 12.18 11.40 -9.49
C HIS A 50 11.16 10.76 -10.44
N ASN A 51 9.88 11.06 -10.26
CA ASN A 51 8.80 10.71 -11.16
C ASN A 51 8.35 11.96 -11.93
N LYS A 52 8.38 11.88 -13.27
CA LYS A 52 8.01 12.99 -14.16
C LYS A 52 6.54 13.39 -14.03
N LYS A 53 5.69 12.47 -13.55
CA LYS A 53 4.26 12.70 -13.31
C LYS A 53 3.98 13.39 -11.98
N GLY A 54 5.01 13.68 -11.18
CA GLY A 54 4.86 14.39 -9.89
C GLY A 54 4.36 13.47 -8.77
N THR A 55 3.68 14.08 -7.80
CA THR A 55 3.11 13.41 -6.62
C THR A 55 1.70 13.91 -6.41
N TYR A 56 0.75 13.01 -6.19
CA TYR A 56 -0.62 13.36 -5.87
C TYR A 56 -0.68 14.26 -4.64
N SER A 57 -1.55 15.26 -4.69
CA SER A 57 -1.84 16.16 -3.57
C SER A 57 -2.67 15.49 -2.48
N GLY A 58 -3.44 14.45 -2.86
CA GLY A 58 -4.18 13.57 -1.96
C GLY A 58 -3.55 12.17 -1.84
N GLY A 59 -4.37 11.17 -1.51
CA GLY A 59 -3.91 9.79 -1.36
C GLY A 59 -3.18 9.50 -0.05
N GLU A 60 -3.71 10.05 1.04
CA GLU A 60 -3.17 9.88 2.38
C GLU A 60 -3.18 8.42 2.82
N ARG A 61 -2.15 8.02 3.56
CA ARG A 61 -2.03 6.66 4.08
C ARG A 61 -3.04 6.41 5.20
N VAL A 62 -4.00 5.53 4.94
CA VAL A 62 -4.87 4.96 5.97
C VAL A 62 -4.14 3.84 6.70
N TYR A 63 -3.51 2.94 5.93
CA TYR A 63 -2.72 1.81 6.42
C TYR A 63 -1.75 1.32 5.33
N ALA A 64 -0.56 0.87 5.70
CA ALA A 64 0.41 0.20 4.84
C ALA A 64 1.21 -0.79 5.69
N GLY A 65 0.70 -2.01 5.79
CA GLY A 65 1.24 -3.09 6.61
C GLY A 65 2.19 -3.98 5.83
N LEU A 66 3.31 -4.33 6.45
CA LEU A 66 4.19 -5.43 6.06
C LEU A 66 4.25 -6.42 7.21
N TYR A 67 4.02 -7.70 6.96
CA TYR A 67 3.93 -8.70 8.00
C TYR A 67 4.57 -10.02 7.64
N LEU A 68 4.95 -10.72 8.71
CA LEU A 68 5.24 -12.14 8.72
C LEU A 68 4.17 -12.82 9.57
N GLY A 69 3.65 -13.96 9.11
CA GLY A 69 2.68 -14.73 9.86
C GLY A 69 3.07 -16.17 10.08
N TYR A 70 2.21 -16.85 10.82
CA TYR A 70 2.27 -18.27 11.11
C TYR A 70 0.86 -18.84 11.01
N ARG A 71 0.73 -19.95 10.29
CA ARG A 71 -0.50 -20.69 10.07
C ARG A 71 -0.47 -21.99 10.85
N ASN A 72 -1.52 -22.24 11.62
CA ASN A 72 -1.76 -23.52 12.27
C ASN A 72 -3.21 -23.96 11.99
N GLY A 73 -3.37 -24.96 11.13
CA GLY A 73 -4.67 -25.39 10.63
C GLY A 73 -5.40 -24.25 9.90
N ASN A 74 -6.59 -23.90 10.37
CA ASN A 74 -7.42 -22.83 9.82
C ASN A 74 -7.17 -21.46 10.48
N ARG A 75 -6.17 -21.32 11.36
CA ARG A 75 -5.83 -20.06 12.01
C ARG A 75 -4.56 -19.48 11.42
N VAL A 76 -4.54 -18.16 11.27
CA VAL A 76 -3.35 -17.40 10.92
C VAL A 76 -3.13 -16.30 11.95
N SER A 77 -1.89 -16.12 12.37
CA SER A 77 -1.42 -15.01 13.20
C SER A 77 -0.35 -14.26 12.44
N ARG A 78 -0.33 -12.94 12.55
CA ARG A 78 0.57 -12.04 11.83
C ARG A 78 1.16 -11.03 12.80
N PHE A 79 2.46 -10.82 12.68
CA PHE A 79 3.18 -9.72 13.32
C PHE A 79 3.75 -8.84 12.21
N GLY A 80 3.61 -7.53 12.35
CA GLY A 80 4.04 -6.63 11.30
C GLY A 80 4.22 -5.20 11.75
N ILE A 81 4.65 -4.41 10.78
CA ILE A 81 4.77 -2.97 10.87
C ILE A 81 3.80 -2.33 9.89
N ASP A 82 3.06 -1.35 10.38
CA ASP A 82 2.34 -0.38 9.58
C ASP A 82 3.20 0.89 9.49
N GLY A 83 3.36 1.47 8.30
CA GLY A 83 4.10 2.73 8.21
C GLY A 83 4.34 3.30 6.82
N PRO A 84 4.80 4.56 6.75
CA PRO A 84 5.09 5.26 5.49
C PRO A 84 6.21 4.59 4.69
N GLY A 85 7.16 3.95 5.37
CA GLY A 85 8.20 3.16 4.70
C GLY A 85 7.61 2.00 3.89
N VAL A 86 6.59 1.31 4.39
CA VAL A 86 5.96 0.21 3.64
C VAL A 86 5.27 0.75 2.39
N GLN A 87 4.52 1.85 2.51
CA GLN A 87 3.90 2.53 1.36
C GLN A 87 4.96 2.94 0.33
N GLU A 88 6.09 3.47 0.78
CA GLU A 88 7.20 3.86 -0.09
C GLU A 88 7.77 2.67 -0.87
N PHE A 89 8.10 1.57 -0.20
CA PHE A 89 8.72 0.41 -0.84
C PHE A 89 7.77 -0.42 -1.69
N THR A 90 6.45 -0.23 -1.56
CA THR A 90 5.43 -1.02 -2.28
C THR A 90 4.68 -0.16 -3.31
N GLN A 91 3.83 0.76 -2.85
CA GLN A 91 3.02 1.62 -3.71
C GLN A 91 3.90 2.50 -4.60
N ASN A 92 4.86 3.24 -4.03
CA ASN A 92 5.72 4.10 -4.83
C ASN A 92 6.75 3.33 -5.66
N PHE A 93 7.10 2.09 -5.28
CA PHE A 93 7.86 1.22 -6.18
C PHE A 93 7.08 0.90 -7.46
N ILE A 94 5.81 0.50 -7.31
CA ILE A 94 4.91 0.18 -8.42
C ILE A 94 4.58 1.41 -9.26
N HIS A 95 4.46 2.59 -8.64
CA HIS A 95 4.27 3.86 -9.35
C HIS A 95 5.58 4.43 -9.91
N GLY A 96 6.71 3.79 -9.62
CA GLY A 96 8.03 4.24 -10.02
C GLY A 96 8.42 3.79 -11.43
N LYS A 97 9.51 4.36 -11.92
CA LYS A 97 10.10 4.03 -13.24
C LYS A 97 10.46 2.55 -13.41
N TYR A 98 10.56 1.80 -12.31
CA TYR A 98 10.93 0.39 -12.29
C TYR A 98 9.76 -0.54 -12.63
N PHE A 99 8.52 -0.03 -12.61
CA PHE A 99 7.33 -0.81 -12.93
C PHE A 99 6.46 -0.08 -13.96
N PRO A 100 6.78 -0.24 -15.27
CA PRO A 100 6.24 0.61 -16.33
C PRO A 100 4.74 0.43 -16.61
N LEU A 101 4.09 -0.57 -15.99
CA LEU A 101 2.67 -0.87 -16.20
C LEU A 101 1.72 0.10 -15.49
N VAL A 102 2.15 0.74 -14.40
CA VAL A 102 1.28 1.60 -13.59
C VAL A 102 1.56 3.09 -13.81
N ASN A 103 2.75 3.44 -14.35
CA ASN A 103 3.18 4.78 -14.80
C ASN A 103 2.26 5.94 -14.40
N SER A 104 2.21 6.27 -13.11
CA SER A 104 1.33 7.30 -12.53
C SER A 104 2.10 8.05 -11.45
N PRO A 105 1.61 9.21 -10.97
CA PRO A 105 2.25 9.98 -9.90
C PRO A 105 2.53 9.14 -8.64
N TYR A 106 3.51 9.58 -7.85
CA TYR A 106 3.73 9.03 -6.51
C TYR A 106 2.66 9.49 -5.52
N PHE A 107 2.60 8.78 -4.39
CA PHE A 107 1.89 9.18 -3.19
C PHE A 107 2.86 9.80 -2.18
N ASP A 108 2.45 10.90 -1.54
CA ASP A 108 3.25 11.52 -0.49
C ASP A 108 3.14 10.71 0.81
N THR A 109 4.18 9.93 1.12
CA THR A 109 4.19 9.06 2.31
C THR A 109 4.26 9.82 3.63
N ARG A 110 4.41 11.15 3.60
CA ARG A 110 4.34 11.99 4.81
C ARG A 110 2.89 12.22 5.25
N LEU A 111 1.92 11.93 4.39
CA LEU A 111 0.50 12.08 4.69
C LEU A 111 -0.07 10.80 5.29
N GLY A 112 -0.89 10.96 6.33
CA GLY A 112 -1.59 9.87 7.00
C GLY A 112 -1.01 9.49 8.36
N SER A 113 -1.35 8.29 8.81
CA SER A 113 -1.06 7.81 10.17
C SER A 113 0.45 7.74 10.48
N PRO A 114 0.88 7.73 11.77
CA PRO A 114 2.25 7.38 12.14
C PRO A 114 2.50 5.88 12.00
N SER A 115 3.77 5.47 12.09
CA SER A 115 4.13 4.05 12.09
C SER A 115 3.64 3.36 13.37
N ALA A 116 3.20 2.11 13.25
CA ALA A 116 2.79 1.29 14.39
C ALA A 116 3.18 -0.18 14.17
N MET A 117 3.52 -0.89 15.23
CA MET A 117 3.56 -2.36 15.19
C MET A 117 2.15 -2.91 15.38
N PHE A 118 1.87 -4.06 14.77
CA PHE A 118 0.60 -4.74 14.97
C PHE A 118 0.77 -6.25 15.15
N LEU A 119 -0.19 -6.80 15.89
CA LEU A 119 -0.45 -8.23 15.99
C LEU A 119 -1.89 -8.46 15.54
N GLN A 120 -2.07 -9.33 14.56
CA GLN A 120 -3.38 -9.65 14.00
C GLN A 120 -3.54 -11.16 13.92
N GLY A 121 -4.68 -11.69 14.36
CA GLY A 121 -4.99 -13.10 14.25
C GLY A 121 -6.43 -13.33 13.82
N GLY A 122 -6.68 -14.45 13.16
CA GLY A 122 -8.02 -14.79 12.67
C GLY A 122 -8.07 -16.13 11.94
N TYR A 123 -9.22 -16.41 11.34
CA TYR A 123 -9.45 -17.62 10.56
C TYR A 123 -9.10 -17.40 9.10
N MET A 124 -8.47 -18.38 8.47
CA MET A 124 -8.20 -18.36 7.05
C MET A 124 -9.50 -18.28 6.25
N ASN A 125 -9.58 -17.26 5.40
CA ASN A 125 -10.59 -17.15 4.38
C ASN A 125 -9.97 -17.52 3.01
N PRO A 126 -10.37 -18.66 2.40
CA PRO A 126 -9.79 -19.09 1.12
C PRO A 126 -10.18 -18.19 -0.06
N PHE A 127 -11.14 -17.28 0.12
CA PHE A 127 -11.61 -16.36 -0.92
C PHE A 127 -10.99 -14.97 -0.83
N SER A 128 -10.13 -14.73 0.16
CA SER A 128 -9.53 -13.42 0.39
C SER A 128 -8.02 -13.49 0.11
N LEU A 129 -7.52 -12.49 -0.63
CA LEU A 129 -6.07 -12.28 -0.85
C LEU A 129 -5.35 -11.90 0.45
N TYR A 130 -6.12 -11.40 1.41
CA TYR A 130 -5.74 -11.25 2.79
C TYR A 130 -6.32 -12.48 3.51
N LEU A 131 -5.60 -13.22 4.36
CA LEU A 131 -6.15 -14.47 4.94
C LEU A 131 -7.28 -14.26 5.98
N PHE A 132 -8.12 -13.24 5.82
CA PHE A 132 -9.33 -12.92 6.57
C PHE A 132 -10.46 -12.49 5.61
#